data_AF-A0A914TDR4-F1
#
_entry.id   AF-A0A914TDR4-F1
#
_cell.length_a   1.000
_cell.length_b   1.000
_cell.length_c   1.000
_cell.angle_alpha   90.00
_cell.angle_beta   90.00
_cell.angle_gamma   90.00
#
_symmetry.space_group_name_H-M   'P 1'
#
loop_
_entity.id
_entity.type
_entity.pdbx_description
1 polymer ?
#
loop_
_entity_poly.entity_id
_entity_poly.type
_entity_poly.pdbx_seq_one_letter_code
_entity_poly.pdbx_strand_id
1 'polypeptide(L)'
;MLYTTSCGIVRKTWERCRDTLALLRAHEIRAEIRDLNINGELVDEIMDRMGLHNEERDFILMSLPLVYVDGNYFGNHSTLIECNDTGELAELLDKFKGRQKCNTCGDMGYTLCSSCRGSKKSKMTFQNTNLRCAICDENGIVPCKDCFCA
;
A
#
# COMPACT_ATOMS: atom_id res chain seq x y z
N MET A 1 -5.92 2.70 -6.09
CA MET A 1 -4.79 2.71 -5.12
C MET A 1 -5.38 2.82 -3.72
N LEU A 2 -4.85 2.06 -2.77
CA LEU A 2 -5.27 2.08 -1.36
C LEU A 2 -4.06 2.40 -0.48
N TYR A 3 -4.09 3.52 0.22
CA TYR A 3 -3.14 3.84 1.27
C TYR A 3 -3.64 3.25 2.59
N THR A 4 -2.78 2.49 3.25
CA THR A 4 -3.10 1.73 4.46
C THR A 4 -1.92 1.72 5.42
N THR A 5 -2.13 1.20 6.62
CA THR A 5 -1.05 0.93 7.56
C THR A 5 -1.22 -0.46 8.15
N SER A 6 -0.16 -1.27 8.10
CA SER A 6 -0.08 -2.50 8.89
C SER A 6 0.30 -2.23 10.35
N CYS A 7 0.67 -1.00 10.70
CA CYS A 7 1.09 -0.64 12.04
C CYS A 7 -0.11 -0.47 12.98
N GLY A 8 -0.17 -1.33 14.01
CA GLY A 8 -1.26 -1.37 14.97
C GLY A 8 -1.22 -0.31 16.08
N ILE A 9 -0.44 0.77 15.94
CA ILE A 9 -0.27 1.79 17.00
C ILE A 9 -1.64 2.36 17.41
N VAL A 10 -2.49 2.70 16.43
CA VAL A 10 -3.87 3.12 16.68
C VAL A 10 -4.81 2.00 16.24
N ARG A 11 -5.29 1.22 17.21
CA ARG A 11 -6.14 0.04 16.96
C ARG A 11 -7.32 0.32 16.03
N LYS A 12 -8.02 1.44 16.25
CA LYS A 12 -9.17 1.85 15.40
C LYS A 12 -8.78 2.08 13.94
N THR A 13 -7.58 2.62 13.68
CA THR A 13 -7.09 2.86 12.31
C THR A 13 -6.70 1.55 11.65
N TRP A 14 -6.05 0.66 12.41
CA TRP A 14 -5.69 -0.67 11.94
C TRP A 14 -6.92 -1.53 11.59
N GLU A 15 -7.95 -1.52 12.44
CA GLU A 15 -9.23 -2.21 12.17
C GLU A 15 -9.88 -1.68 10.89
N ARG A 16 -10.01 -0.35 10.75
CA ARG A 16 -10.53 0.29 9.52
C ARG A 16 -9.75 -0.11 8.27
N CYS A 17 -8.42 -0.09 8.34
CA CYS A 17 -7.53 -0.49 7.25
C CYS A 17 -7.72 -1.96 6.85
N ARG A 18 -7.74 -2.86 7.85
CA ARG A 18 -7.91 -4.30 7.65
C ARG A 18 -9.27 -4.61 7.02
N ASP A 19 -10.32 -3.95 7.51
CA ASP A 19 -11.68 -4.21 7.07
C ASP A 19 -11.91 -3.66 5.64
N THR A 20 -11.34 -2.50 5.30
CA THR A 20 -11.31 -2.00 3.91
C THR A 20 -10.55 -2.94 2.97
N LEU A 21 -9.41 -3.49 3.40
CA LEU A 21 -8.69 -4.49 2.61
C LEU A 21 -9.52 -5.76 2.40
N ALA A 22 -10.21 -6.23 3.43
CA ALA A 22 -11.09 -7.39 3.35
C ALA A 22 -12.28 -7.15 2.42
N LEU A 23 -12.87 -5.96 2.46
CA LEU A 23 -13.96 -5.55 1.58
C LEU A 23 -13.53 -5.56 0.11
N LEU A 24 -12.42 -4.91 -0.23
CA LEU A 24 -11.91 -4.91 -1.60
C LEU A 24 -11.54 -6.33 -2.09
N ARG A 25 -11.08 -7.20 -1.18
CA ARG A 25 -10.83 -8.62 -1.49
C ARG A 25 -12.13 -9.38 -1.78
N ALA A 26 -13.18 -9.15 -1.00
CA ALA A 26 -14.47 -9.80 -1.17
C ALA A 26 -15.12 -9.45 -2.51
N HIS A 27 -14.92 -8.23 -3.00
CA HIS A 27 -15.37 -7.77 -4.31
C HIS A 27 -14.40 -8.10 -5.46
N GLU A 28 -13.32 -8.84 -5.19
CA GLU A 28 -12.29 -9.20 -6.18
C GLU A 28 -11.70 -7.99 -6.93
N ILE A 29 -11.55 -6.87 -6.21
CA ILE A 29 -11.04 -5.61 -6.78
C ILE A 29 -9.52 -5.62 -6.75
N ARG A 30 -8.91 -5.38 -7.92
CA ARG A 30 -7.48 -5.11 -8.07
C ARG A 30 -7.19 -3.75 -7.49
N ALA A 31 -6.58 -3.76 -6.31
CA ALA A 31 -6.13 -2.56 -5.65
C ALA A 31 -4.62 -2.64 -5.43
N GLU A 32 -3.94 -1.60 -5.87
CA GLU A 32 -2.55 -1.37 -5.51
C GLU A 32 -2.46 -0.93 -4.05
N ILE A 33 -1.84 -1.76 -3.21
CA ILE A 33 -1.71 -1.52 -1.77
C ILE A 33 -0.45 -0.71 -1.49
N ARG A 34 -0.62 0.39 -0.76
CA ARG A 34 0.42 1.34 -0.36
C ARG A 34 0.45 1.40 1.16
N ASP A 35 1.31 0.58 1.76
CA ASP A 35 1.43 0.50 3.22
C ASP A 35 2.46 1.51 3.73
N LEU A 36 1.98 2.51 4.49
CA LEU A 36 2.79 3.58 5.05
C LEU A 36 3.78 3.10 6.11
N ASN A 37 3.52 1.95 6.74
CA ASN A 37 4.47 1.34 7.67
C ASN A 37 5.64 0.67 6.93
N ILE A 38 5.42 0.27 5.68
CA ILE A 38 6.44 -0.34 4.84
C ILE A 38 7.22 0.76 4.10
N ASN A 39 6.54 1.73 3.49
CA ASN A 39 7.19 2.82 2.77
C ASN A 39 6.80 4.17 3.38
N GLY A 40 7.75 4.80 4.08
CA GLY A 40 7.55 6.09 4.72
C GLY A 40 7.40 7.27 3.76
N GLU A 41 7.95 7.16 2.54
CA GLU A 41 7.87 8.21 1.50
C GLU A 41 6.44 8.39 0.97
N LEU A 42 5.56 7.40 1.18
CA LEU A 42 4.15 7.50 0.82
C LEU A 42 3.41 8.58 1.59
N VAL A 43 3.89 8.93 2.78
CA VAL A 43 3.32 10.04 3.54
C VAL A 43 3.53 11.34 2.78
N ASP A 44 4.75 11.58 2.32
CA ASP A 44 5.12 12.79 1.59
C ASP A 44 4.33 12.85 0.25
N GLU A 45 4.16 11.71 -0.43
CA GLU A 45 3.31 11.62 -1.63
C GLU A 45 1.85 12.02 -1.37
N ILE A 46 1.25 11.57 -0.26
CA ILE A 46 -0.14 11.93 0.10
C ILE A 46 -0.23 13.41 0.47
N MET A 47 0.76 13.94 1.20
CA MET A 47 0.84 15.34 1.57
C MET A 47 0.87 16.24 0.34
N ASP A 48 1.73 15.92 -0.63
CA ASP A 48 1.83 16.66 -1.88
C ASP A 48 0.50 16.61 -2.66
N ARG A 49 -0.16 15.45 -2.72
CA ARG A 49 -1.47 15.30 -3.39
C ARG A 49 -2.58 16.09 -2.71
N MET A 50 -2.55 16.20 -1.38
CA MET A 50 -3.57 16.92 -0.60
C MET A 50 -3.22 18.40 -0.39
N GLY A 51 -2.02 18.85 -0.76
CA GLY A 51 -1.53 20.20 -0.54
C GLY A 51 -1.32 20.53 0.95
N LEU A 52 -0.99 19.53 1.76
CA LEU A 52 -0.84 19.65 3.22
C LEU A 52 0.60 20.01 3.62
N HIS A 53 0.75 20.62 4.81
CA HIS A 53 2.04 20.98 5.38
C HIS A 53 2.55 19.92 6.38
N ASN A 54 3.86 19.91 6.68
CA ASN A 54 4.54 18.93 7.56
C ASN A 54 3.87 18.72 8.94
N GLU A 55 3.16 19.72 9.43
CA GLU A 55 2.44 19.69 10.72
C GLU A 55 1.21 18.77 10.69
N GLU A 56 0.73 18.39 9.50
CA GLU A 56 -0.49 17.60 9.28
C GLU A 56 -0.20 16.11 9.02
N ARG A 57 1.05 15.67 9.27
CA ARG A 57 1.46 14.27 9.11
C ARG A 57 0.62 13.30 9.94
N ASP A 58 0.36 13.66 11.19
CA ASP A 58 -0.44 12.84 12.10
C ASP A 58 -1.91 12.77 11.66
N PHE A 59 -2.42 13.83 11.01
CA PHE A 59 -3.77 13.84 10.46
C PHE A 59 -3.93 12.80 9.35
N ILE A 60 -2.93 12.61 8.50
CA ILE A 60 -2.93 11.56 7.45
C ILE A 60 -3.01 10.18 8.09
N LEU A 61 -2.16 9.90 9.09
CA LEU A 61 -2.14 8.62 9.79
C LEU A 61 -3.48 8.31 10.47
N MET A 62 -4.16 9.33 10.99
CA MET A 62 -5.49 9.19 11.60
C MET A 62 -6.63 9.04 10.58
N SER A 63 -6.42 9.51 9.35
CA SER A 63 -7.38 9.49 8.26
C SER A 63 -7.35 8.20 7.44
N LEU A 64 -6.35 7.34 7.65
CA LEU A 64 -6.28 6.03 7.01
C LEU A 64 -7.49 5.13 7.35
N PRO A 65 -7.92 4.26 6.43
CA PRO A 65 -7.42 4.07 5.06
C PRO A 65 -7.89 5.16 4.09
N LEU A 66 -7.07 5.48 3.09
CA LEU A 66 -7.40 6.43 2.01
C LEU A 66 -7.46 5.69 0.67
N VAL A 67 -8.54 5.87 -0.07
CA VAL A 67 -8.76 5.20 -1.36
C VAL A 67 -8.75 6.22 -2.49
N TYR A 68 -8.00 5.91 -3.53
CA TYR A 68 -7.91 6.68 -4.75
C TYR A 68 -8.31 5.83 -5.95
N VAL A 69 -9.17 6.36 -6.82
CA VAL A 69 -9.67 5.73 -8.04
C VAL A 69 -9.30 6.64 -9.21
N ASP A 70 -8.62 6.09 -10.22
CA ASP A 70 -8.11 6.84 -11.39
C ASP A 70 -7.35 8.13 -11.03
N GLY A 71 -6.57 8.07 -9.94
CA GLY A 71 -5.77 9.20 -9.45
C GLY A 71 -6.51 10.21 -8.57
N ASN A 72 -7.85 10.12 -8.49
CA ASN A 72 -8.67 11.02 -7.68
C ASN A 72 -8.99 10.41 -6.31
N TYR A 73 -9.07 11.25 -5.27
CA TYR A 73 -9.49 10.80 -3.95
C TYR A 73 -10.94 10.35 -3.99
N PHE A 74 -11.18 9.08 -3.66
CA PHE A 74 -12.51 8.48 -3.61
C PHE A 74 -13.13 8.62 -2.22
N GLY A 75 -12.35 8.36 -1.17
CA GLY A 75 -12.87 8.41 0.19
C GLY A 75 -12.04 7.58 1.17
N ASN A 76 -12.56 7.48 2.39
CA ASN A 76 -11.97 6.68 3.46
C ASN A 76 -12.82 5.43 3.74
N HIS A 77 -12.52 4.75 4.85
CA HIS A 77 -13.27 3.57 5.28
C HIS A 77 -14.80 3.78 5.33
N SER A 78 -15.28 4.89 5.87
CA SER A 78 -16.72 5.17 6.01
C SER A 78 -17.38 5.29 4.64
N THR A 79 -16.77 6.04 3.72
CA THR A 79 -17.27 6.20 2.35
C THR A 79 -17.38 4.85 1.63
N LEU A 80 -16.39 3.96 1.80
CA LEU A 80 -16.47 2.62 1.20
C LEU A 80 -17.60 1.77 1.76
N ILE A 81 -17.86 1.85 3.07
CA ILE A 81 -18.96 1.11 3.69
C ILE A 81 -20.30 1.64 3.17
N GLU A 82 -20.48 2.97 3.14
CA GLU A 82 -21.71 3.57 2.62
C GLU A 82 -21.98 3.15 1.16
N CYS A 83 -20.96 3.22 0.30
CA CYS A 83 -21.08 2.75 -1.09
C CYS A 83 -21.32 1.23 -1.19
N ASN A 84 -20.80 0.44 -0.25
CA ASN A 84 -21.06 -1.00 -0.22
C ASN A 84 -22.51 -1.31 0.16
N ASP A 85 -23.05 -0.56 1.13
CA ASP A 85 -24.40 -0.75 1.65
C ASP A 85 -25.46 -0.30 0.62
N THR A 86 -25.15 0.70 -0.20
CA THR A 86 -26.01 1.11 -1.34
C THR A 86 -25.85 0.20 -2.56
N GLY A 87 -24.83 -0.67 -2.60
CA GLY A 87 -24.51 -1.53 -3.74
C GLY A 87 -23.70 -0.84 -4.85
N GLU A 88 -23.51 0.48 -4.78
CA GLU A 88 -22.81 1.29 -5.79
C GLU A 88 -21.31 0.95 -5.88
N LEU A 89 -20.70 0.45 -4.81
CA LEU A 89 -19.27 0.11 -4.78
C LEU A 89 -18.90 -0.91 -5.86
N ALA A 90 -19.75 -1.91 -6.08
CA ALA A 90 -19.51 -2.97 -7.04
C ALA A 90 -19.63 -2.50 -8.49
N GLU A 91 -20.46 -1.48 -8.75
CA GLU A 91 -20.64 -0.86 -10.07
C GLU A 91 -19.50 0.14 -10.36
N LEU A 92 -19.18 1.00 -9.39
CA LEU A 92 -18.12 1.99 -9.50
C LEU A 92 -16.75 1.35 -9.74
N LEU A 93 -16.49 0.22 -9.07
CA LEU A 93 -15.21 -0.48 -9.14
C LEU A 93 -15.23 -1.70 -10.07
N ASP A 94 -16.27 -1.85 -10.88
CA ASP A 94 -16.41 -2.98 -11.83
C ASP A 94 -15.22 -3.09 -12.78
N LYS A 95 -14.73 -1.93 -13.26
CA LYS A 95 -13.54 -1.82 -14.13
C LYS A 95 -12.27 -2.38 -13.51
N PHE A 96 -12.22 -2.46 -12.17
CA PHE A 96 -11.06 -2.93 -11.42
C PHE A 96 -11.24 -4.37 -10.93
N LYS A 97 -12.32 -5.06 -11.28
CA LYS A 97 -12.51 -6.48 -10.96
C LYS A 97 -11.46 -7.36 -11.65
N GLY A 98 -11.36 -8.60 -11.18
CA GLY A 98 -10.42 -9.58 -11.68
C GLY A 98 -9.14 -9.69 -10.85
N ARG A 99 -9.21 -9.38 -9.54
CA ARG A 99 -8.13 -9.64 -8.60
C ARG A 99 -7.83 -11.13 -8.57
N GLN A 100 -6.71 -11.51 -9.16
CA GLN A 100 -6.13 -12.83 -8.93
C GLN A 100 -5.19 -12.77 -7.73
N LYS A 101 -5.28 -13.78 -6.86
CA LYS A 101 -4.31 -13.93 -5.78
C LYS A 101 -2.93 -14.08 -6.40
N CYS A 102 -2.01 -13.21 -6.03
CA CYS A 102 -0.63 -13.34 -6.49
C CYS A 102 0.06 -14.45 -5.69
N ASN A 103 0.37 -15.57 -6.36
CA ASN A 103 1.09 -16.69 -5.74
C ASN A 103 2.51 -16.32 -5.29
N THR A 104 3.08 -15.24 -5.82
CA THR A 104 4.45 -14.82 -5.55
C THR A 104 4.55 -13.93 -4.30
N CYS A 105 3.64 -12.97 -4.12
CA CYS A 105 3.67 -12.04 -2.99
C CYS A 105 2.55 -12.23 -1.96
N GLY A 106 1.60 -13.13 -2.20
CA GLY A 106 0.45 -13.34 -1.32
C GLY A 106 -0.42 -12.08 -1.19
N ASP A 107 -0.52 -11.29 -2.26
CA ASP A 107 -1.21 -9.99 -2.32
C ASP A 107 -0.61 -8.87 -1.48
N MET A 108 0.63 -9.00 -1.02
CA MET A 108 1.32 -7.92 -0.30
C MET A 108 1.81 -6.79 -1.24
N GLY A 109 1.85 -7.04 -2.56
CA GLY A 109 2.36 -6.09 -3.55
C GLY A 109 3.90 -5.98 -3.60
N TYR A 110 4.59 -6.53 -2.59
CA TYR A 110 6.05 -6.53 -2.49
C TYR A 110 6.59 -7.93 -2.21
N THR A 111 7.85 -8.15 -2.60
CA THR A 111 8.59 -9.40 -2.37
C THR A 111 9.96 -9.08 -1.79
N LEU A 112 10.55 -10.02 -1.04
CA LEU A 112 11.93 -9.87 -0.57
C LEU A 112 12.89 -9.75 -1.76
N CYS A 113 13.86 -8.86 -1.65
CA CYS A 113 14.89 -8.72 -2.67
C CYS A 113 15.63 -10.04 -2.89
N SER A 114 15.62 -10.58 -4.09
CA SER A 114 16.32 -11.83 -4.42
C SER A 114 17.84 -11.75 -4.25
N SER A 115 18.40 -10.54 -4.39
CA SER A 115 19.85 -10.30 -4.33
C SER A 115 20.41 -10.24 -2.91
N CYS A 116 19.74 -9.52 -2.00
CA CYS A 116 20.18 -9.38 -0.61
C CYS A 116 19.34 -10.16 0.40
N ARG A 117 18.22 -10.75 -0.03
CA ARG A 117 17.27 -11.49 0.81
C ARG A 117 16.80 -10.71 2.03
N GLY A 118 16.55 -9.41 1.85
CA GLY A 118 16.15 -8.49 2.94
C GLY A 118 17.30 -7.94 3.79
N SER A 119 18.53 -8.48 3.69
CA SER A 119 19.64 -8.07 4.56
C SER A 119 20.24 -6.69 4.25
N LYS A 120 19.87 -6.10 3.10
CA LYS A 120 20.48 -4.90 2.50
C LYS A 120 21.99 -4.97 2.27
N LYS A 121 22.65 -6.10 2.52
CA LYS A 121 24.07 -6.29 2.22
C LYS A 121 24.24 -6.69 0.76
N SER A 122 25.03 -5.91 0.03
CA SER A 122 25.50 -6.28 -1.30
C SER A 122 26.58 -7.35 -1.20
N LYS A 123 26.72 -8.14 -2.25
CA LYS A 123 27.90 -9.01 -2.43
C LYS A 123 29.15 -8.22 -2.87
N MET A 124 28.98 -6.93 -3.18
CA MET A 124 30.07 -6.05 -3.59
C MET A 124 30.65 -5.32 -2.38
N THR A 125 31.97 -5.20 -2.38
CA THR A 125 32.74 -4.47 -1.38
C THR A 125 33.53 -3.35 -2.04
N PHE A 126 33.58 -2.19 -1.39
CA PHE A 126 34.46 -1.08 -1.76
C PHE A 126 35.33 -0.72 -0.56
N GLN A 127 36.65 -0.66 -0.74
CA GLN A 127 37.61 -0.38 0.34
C GLN A 127 37.36 -1.26 1.59
N ASN A 128 37.25 -2.58 1.42
CA ASN A 128 36.92 -3.56 2.48
C ASN A 128 35.59 -3.32 3.23
N THR A 129 34.73 -2.44 2.74
CA THR A 129 33.42 -2.17 3.33
C THR A 129 32.33 -2.80 2.47
N ASN A 130 31.39 -3.52 3.10
CA ASN A 130 30.23 -4.07 2.41
C ASN A 130 29.31 -2.94 1.93
N LEU A 131 28.99 -2.92 0.64
CA LEU A 131 28.07 -1.94 0.09
C LEU A 131 26.62 -2.29 0.41
N ARG A 132 25.74 -1.30 0.38
CA ARG A 132 24.29 -1.52 0.46
C ARG A 132 23.75 -2.04 -0.87
N CYS A 133 22.74 -2.89 -0.82
CA CYS A 133 22.04 -3.36 -2.00
C CYS A 133 21.30 -2.19 -2.66
N ALA A 134 21.63 -1.93 -3.94
CA ALA A 134 21.05 -0.87 -4.76
C ALA A 134 19.77 -1.31 -5.51
N ILE A 135 19.39 -2.59 -5.42
CA ILE A 135 18.25 -3.17 -6.15
C ILE A 135 16.93 -3.02 -5.39
N CYS A 136 16.99 -2.84 -4.07
CA CYS A 136 15.82 -2.80 -3.19
C CYS A 136 15.75 -1.51 -2.37
N ASP A 137 14.55 -1.25 -1.84
CA ASP A 137 14.26 -0.13 -0.95
C ASP A 137 14.97 -0.26 0.41
N GLU A 138 14.74 0.66 1.34
CA GLU A 138 15.33 0.64 2.68
C GLU A 138 15.03 -0.64 3.49
N ASN A 139 13.88 -1.29 3.26
CA ASN A 139 13.45 -2.51 3.93
C ASN A 139 13.98 -3.79 3.29
N GLY A 140 14.65 -3.69 2.14
CA GLY A 140 15.18 -4.85 1.43
C GLY A 140 14.12 -5.61 0.64
N ILE A 141 13.03 -4.94 0.26
CA ILE A 141 11.95 -5.46 -0.58
C ILE A 141 11.96 -4.79 -1.95
N VAL A 142 11.24 -5.41 -2.89
CA VAL A 142 11.03 -4.89 -4.25
C VAL A 142 9.56 -5.07 -4.63
N PRO A 143 8.99 -4.20 -5.49
CA PRO A 143 7.65 -4.39 -6.02
C PRO A 143 7.50 -5.77 -6.67
N CYS A 144 6.36 -6.41 -6.44
CA CYS A 144 6.05 -7.68 -7.05
C CYS A 144 5.81 -7.48 -8.55
N LYS A 145 6.65 -8.11 -9.39
CA LYS A 145 6.56 -8.02 -10.85
C LYS A 145 5.23 -8.57 -11.38
N ASP A 146 4.74 -9.64 -10.77
CA ASP A 146 3.49 -10.28 -11.18
C ASP A 146 2.26 -9.44 -10.82
N CYS A 147 2.36 -8.55 -9.83
CA CYS A 147 1.29 -7.60 -9.50
C CYS A 147 1.30 -6.35 -10.39
N PHE A 148 2.47 -5.96 -10.91
CA PHE A 148 2.62 -4.77 -11.75
C PHE A 148 2.34 -5.05 -13.24
N CYS A 149 2.47 -6.30 -13.68
CA CYS A 149 2.22 -6.71 -15.08
C CYS A 149 0.81 -7.29 -15.33
N ALA A 150 -0.10 -7.27 -14.35
CA ALA A 150 -1.44 -7.86 -14.44
C ALA A 150 -2.56 -6.82 -14.54
#